data_AF-A0A935HEI4-F1
#
_entry.id   AF-A0A935HEI4-F1
#
_cell.length_a   1.000
_cell.length_b   1.000
_cell.length_c   1.000
_cell.angle_alpha   90.00
_cell.angle_beta   90.00
_cell.angle_gamma   90.00
#
_symmetry.space_group_name_H-M   'P 1'
#
loop_
_entity.id
_entity.type
_entity.pdbx_description
1 polymer ?
#
loop_
_entity_poly.entity_id
_entity_poly.type
_entity_poly.pdbx_seq_one_letter_code
_entity_poly.pdbx_strand_id
1 'polypeptide(L)'
;MRVPMLFLATTAVAFAYEVDTHGSMTQAAFQRSVLVADPAVYQRLGFDRLDAKRAFDMPDEIECVQNGTVPRRDAYADPNGSWPGLALDSDIRFRCPNGFEQRIMPPPFSGRISAGALGTTPQLRFESWLMRGAIREDDLTANNYADPRDAPESGPWGDTNRPTRHFYSPVTNTSDAALTQNGLPWALGEVDPFASSPVVDASRDNHFSYADAVRSFHAALTYREPGAVSDVNAREDAAARMAFWASTLKSLGHSAHLLQDMAQPQHVRGERHNYVCRGVLMLGNQDIPNRTYENFSNFRVTDNYNRQVIAAGGSSLYIATNACEEKKWLDLFEEAGVPVPPAITPFTTSSYRIPTFSLARKFYTTRAASDTTVIENLP
;
A
#
# COMPACT_ATOMS: atom_id res chain seq x y z
N MET A 1 -53.27 -7.32 -9.95
CA MET A 1 -52.46 -6.21 -9.46
C MET A 1 -51.04 -6.74 -9.25
N ARG A 2 -50.10 -6.46 -10.17
CA ARG A 2 -48.72 -6.96 -10.08
C ARG A 2 -47.89 -5.88 -9.38
N VAL A 3 -47.39 -6.19 -8.19
CA VAL A 3 -46.44 -5.33 -7.47
C VAL A 3 -45.09 -5.44 -8.19
N PRO A 4 -44.52 -4.35 -8.72
CA PRO A 4 -43.18 -4.41 -9.27
C PRO A 4 -42.20 -4.64 -8.11
N MET A 5 -41.56 -5.81 -8.13
CA MET A 5 -40.46 -6.14 -7.23
C MET A 5 -39.25 -5.32 -7.70
N LEU A 6 -39.05 -4.18 -7.06
CA LEU A 6 -37.88 -3.33 -7.26
C LEU A 6 -36.67 -4.12 -6.70
N PHE A 7 -35.92 -4.78 -7.56
CA PHE A 7 -34.59 -5.26 -7.23
C PHE A 7 -33.70 -4.04 -6.98
N LEU A 8 -33.64 -3.60 -5.72
CA LEU A 8 -32.52 -2.81 -5.24
C LEU A 8 -31.30 -3.72 -5.33
N ALA A 9 -30.54 -3.58 -6.43
CA ALA A 9 -29.18 -4.06 -6.48
C ALA A 9 -28.42 -3.34 -5.36
N THR A 10 -28.30 -4.01 -4.21
CA THR A 10 -27.41 -3.59 -3.13
C THR A 10 -26.00 -3.77 -3.68
N THR A 11 -25.47 -2.74 -4.32
CA THR A 11 -24.06 -2.68 -4.67
C THR A 11 -23.29 -2.63 -3.35
N ALA A 12 -22.84 -3.81 -2.91
CA ALA A 12 -21.89 -3.95 -1.85
C ALA A 12 -20.56 -3.40 -2.36
N VAL A 13 -20.33 -2.12 -2.08
CA VAL A 13 -19.05 -1.49 -2.34
C VAL A 13 -18.49 -1.06 -1.00
N ALA A 14 -17.50 -1.81 -0.55
CA ALA A 14 -16.43 -1.29 0.28
C ALA A 14 -15.65 -0.32 -0.61
N PHE A 15 -15.81 0.97 -0.34
CA PHE A 15 -15.01 2.02 -0.94
C PHE A 15 -14.05 2.46 0.17
N ALA A 16 -12.93 1.76 0.32
CA ALA A 16 -11.79 2.29 1.04
C ALA A 16 -11.10 3.25 0.08
N TYR A 17 -10.92 4.51 0.48
CA TYR A 17 -10.15 5.48 -0.31
C TYR A 17 -9.37 6.35 0.68
N GLU A 18 -8.43 5.69 1.36
CA GLU A 18 -7.48 6.25 2.34
C GLU A 18 -6.09 6.41 1.75
N VAL A 19 -6.04 6.54 0.44
CA VAL A 19 -4.82 6.31 -0.31
C VAL A 19 -3.68 7.21 0.15
N ASP A 20 -4.01 8.46 0.52
CA ASP A 20 -3.05 9.44 1.01
C ASP A 20 -2.53 9.10 2.42
N THR A 21 -3.40 8.58 3.32
CA THR A 21 -3.03 8.15 4.69
C THR A 21 -1.97 7.07 4.65
N HIS A 22 -2.19 6.00 3.88
CA HIS A 22 -1.26 4.87 3.79
C HIS A 22 0.08 5.27 3.17
N GLY A 23 0.05 6.11 2.12
CA GLY A 23 1.25 6.72 1.57
C GLY A 23 2.04 7.52 2.62
N SER A 24 1.35 8.34 3.43
CA SER A 24 1.96 9.16 4.48
C SER A 24 2.59 8.32 5.59
N MET A 25 1.86 7.32 6.10
CA MET A 25 2.35 6.41 7.13
C MET A 25 3.56 5.62 6.66
N THR A 26 3.51 5.14 5.42
CA THR A 26 4.61 4.40 4.78
C THR A 26 5.84 5.28 4.59
N GLN A 27 5.66 6.54 4.17
CA GLN A 27 6.75 7.52 4.10
C GLN A 27 7.41 7.73 5.47
N ALA A 28 6.60 7.92 6.51
CA ALA A 28 7.10 8.14 7.86
C ALA A 28 7.82 6.89 8.40
N ALA A 29 7.33 5.68 8.09
CA ALA A 29 7.98 4.43 8.43
C ALA A 29 9.35 4.31 7.74
N PHE A 30 9.44 4.65 6.45
CA PHE A 30 10.70 4.67 5.73
C PHE A 30 11.70 5.66 6.36
N GLN A 31 11.28 6.89 6.65
CA GLN A 31 12.11 7.93 7.29
C GLN A 31 12.66 7.50 8.65
N ARG A 32 11.93 6.65 9.38
CA ARG A 32 12.33 6.09 10.68
C ARG A 32 13.10 4.78 10.58
N SER A 33 13.26 4.24 9.38
CA SER A 33 13.88 2.94 9.18
C SER A 33 15.41 3.00 9.31
N VAL A 34 15.98 1.83 9.56
CA VAL A 34 17.42 1.57 9.53
C VAL A 34 18.05 1.91 8.17
N LEU A 35 17.28 1.87 7.06
CA LEU A 35 17.78 2.28 5.74
C LEU A 35 18.13 3.77 5.67
N VAL A 36 17.40 4.61 6.41
CA VAL A 36 17.68 6.05 6.49
C VAL A 36 18.72 6.36 7.58
N ALA A 37 18.67 5.63 8.70
CA ALA A 37 19.53 5.88 9.86
C ALA A 37 20.97 5.36 9.69
N ASP A 38 21.18 4.27 8.94
CA ASP A 38 22.50 3.63 8.76
C ASP A 38 22.84 3.48 7.26
N PRO A 39 23.67 4.39 6.71
CA PRO A 39 24.13 4.31 5.32
C PRO A 39 24.85 3.00 4.97
N ALA A 40 25.43 2.30 5.95
CA ALA A 40 26.09 1.01 5.69
C ALA A 40 25.10 -0.07 5.26
N VAL A 41 23.82 0.04 5.64
CA VAL A 41 22.77 -0.87 5.16
C VAL A 41 22.53 -0.66 3.68
N TYR A 42 22.45 0.60 3.24
CA TYR A 42 22.36 0.96 1.82
C TYR A 42 23.51 0.35 1.02
N GLN A 43 24.73 0.42 1.57
CA GLN A 43 25.93 -0.16 0.97
C GLN A 43 25.91 -1.69 0.92
N ARG A 44 25.48 -2.36 2.00
CA ARG A 44 25.37 -3.82 2.05
C ARG A 44 24.37 -4.38 1.05
N LEU A 45 23.30 -3.62 0.77
CA LEU A 45 22.31 -3.97 -0.26
C LEU A 45 22.78 -3.60 -1.67
N GLY A 46 23.93 -2.94 -1.81
CA GLY A 46 24.52 -2.51 -3.08
C GLY A 46 23.82 -1.30 -3.70
N PHE A 47 22.99 -0.59 -2.93
CA PHE A 47 22.23 0.57 -3.40
C PHE A 47 23.07 1.85 -3.49
N ASP A 48 24.25 1.86 -2.89
CA ASP A 48 25.22 2.95 -3.04
C ASP A 48 25.74 3.11 -4.47
N ARG A 49 25.52 2.09 -5.30
CA ARG A 49 25.86 2.09 -6.74
C ARG A 49 24.76 2.66 -7.62
N LEU A 50 23.58 2.94 -7.06
CA LEU A 50 22.44 3.44 -7.80
C LEU A 50 22.44 4.96 -7.83
N ASP A 51 21.81 5.53 -8.86
CA ASP A 51 21.58 6.97 -8.90
C ASP A 51 20.69 7.39 -7.71
N ALA A 52 21.15 8.35 -6.90
CA ALA A 52 20.45 8.75 -5.69
C ALA A 52 19.06 9.41 -5.93
N LYS A 53 18.76 9.80 -7.17
CA LYS A 53 17.51 10.47 -7.60
C LYS A 53 16.71 9.62 -8.57
N ARG A 54 17.35 8.66 -9.25
CA ARG A 54 16.80 7.77 -10.26
C ARG A 54 17.24 6.32 -10.03
N ALA A 55 17.16 5.88 -8.78
CA ALA A 55 17.69 4.58 -8.37
C ALA A 55 17.10 3.41 -9.16
N PHE A 56 15.89 3.59 -9.69
CA PHE A 56 15.13 2.59 -10.45
C PHE A 56 14.79 3.06 -11.87
N ASP A 57 15.64 3.90 -12.47
CA ASP A 57 15.57 4.11 -13.92
C ASP A 57 15.86 2.77 -14.60
N MET A 58 14.90 2.27 -15.38
CA MET A 58 15.11 1.03 -16.12
C MET A 58 16.02 1.29 -17.33
N PRO A 59 16.83 0.31 -17.76
CA PRO A 59 17.65 0.43 -18.97
C PRO A 59 16.85 0.69 -20.24
N ASP A 60 17.53 1.12 -21.31
CA ASP A 60 16.91 1.56 -22.57
C ASP A 60 16.08 0.47 -23.24
N GLU A 61 16.37 -0.79 -22.94
CA GLU A 61 15.69 -1.96 -23.47
C GLU A 61 14.36 -2.23 -22.75
N ILE A 62 14.16 -1.66 -21.56
CA ILE A 62 12.95 -1.82 -20.74
C ILE A 62 12.16 -0.52 -20.79
N GLU A 63 11.23 -0.48 -21.74
CA GLU A 63 10.41 0.67 -22.00
C GLU A 63 8.99 0.41 -21.50
N CYS A 64 8.41 1.37 -20.77
CA CYS A 64 6.97 1.38 -20.58
C CYS A 64 6.34 2.31 -21.64
N VAL A 65 5.31 1.82 -22.33
CA VAL A 65 4.61 2.58 -23.38
C VAL A 65 3.29 3.09 -22.83
N GLN A 66 3.25 4.37 -22.45
CA GLN A 66 2.01 5.02 -22.08
C GLN A 66 1.35 5.63 -23.33
N ASN A 67 0.15 5.16 -23.68
CA ASN A 67 -0.71 5.76 -24.71
C ASN A 67 -0.01 6.03 -26.06
N GLY A 68 0.88 5.15 -26.51
CA GLY A 68 1.56 5.27 -27.82
C GLY A 68 2.57 6.42 -27.93
N THR A 69 3.06 6.96 -26.81
CA THR A 69 4.13 7.98 -26.79
C THR A 69 5.52 7.39 -26.50
N VAL A 70 6.53 8.26 -26.60
CA VAL A 70 7.97 7.97 -26.42
C VAL A 70 8.20 7.05 -25.22
N PRO A 71 8.99 5.99 -25.40
CA PRO A 71 9.48 5.14 -24.31
C PRO A 71 9.92 5.91 -23.08
N ARG A 72 9.45 5.48 -21.91
CA ARG A 72 9.90 6.02 -20.63
C ARG A 72 10.70 4.96 -19.88
N ARG A 73 11.84 5.40 -19.36
CA ARG A 73 12.71 4.64 -18.43
C ARG A 73 12.11 4.57 -17.01
N ASP A 74 11.07 5.35 -16.77
CA ASP A 74 10.27 5.37 -15.56
C ASP A 74 9.31 4.17 -15.57
N ALA A 75 9.79 2.96 -15.35
CA ALA A 75 8.95 1.75 -15.37
C ALA A 75 9.07 0.94 -14.08
N TYR A 76 8.04 0.13 -13.78
CA TYR A 76 8.13 -0.92 -12.76
C TYR A 76 7.60 -2.25 -13.19
N ALA A 77 8.19 -3.27 -12.59
CA ALA A 77 7.87 -4.66 -12.82
C ALA A 77 6.73 -5.16 -11.92
N ASP A 78 5.73 -5.73 -12.57
CA ASP A 78 4.65 -6.49 -11.98
C ASP A 78 4.86 -7.96 -12.33
N PRO A 79 5.52 -8.74 -11.44
CA PRO A 79 5.75 -10.14 -11.69
C PRO A 79 4.43 -10.92 -11.67
N ASN A 80 4.36 -11.95 -12.50
CA ASN A 80 3.34 -12.99 -12.44
C ASN A 80 3.55 -13.73 -11.12
N GLY A 81 2.51 -13.83 -10.29
CA GLY A 81 2.61 -14.53 -9.01
C GLY A 81 2.83 -16.04 -9.15
N SER A 82 2.87 -16.59 -10.37
CA SER A 82 3.18 -17.99 -10.62
C SER A 82 4.68 -18.31 -10.41
N TRP A 83 4.95 -19.43 -9.72
CA TRP A 83 6.22 -19.73 -9.07
C TRP A 83 7.36 -20.39 -9.88
N PRO A 84 7.20 -20.90 -11.12
CA PRO A 84 8.34 -21.53 -11.82
C PRO A 84 9.16 -20.47 -12.57
N GLY A 85 10.38 -20.20 -12.09
CA GLY A 85 11.47 -19.52 -12.81
C GLY A 85 11.08 -18.22 -13.53
N LEU A 86 11.26 -17.06 -12.89
CA LEU A 86 10.94 -15.76 -13.49
C LEU A 86 11.76 -15.56 -14.77
N ALA A 87 11.12 -15.73 -15.92
CA ALA A 87 11.64 -15.24 -17.19
C ALA A 87 11.10 -13.82 -17.39
N LEU A 88 12.00 -12.85 -17.64
CA LEU A 88 11.62 -11.44 -17.81
C LEU A 88 10.50 -11.26 -18.85
N ASP A 89 10.54 -12.03 -19.94
CA ASP A 89 9.70 -11.81 -21.11
C ASP A 89 8.25 -12.33 -20.94
N SER A 90 8.05 -13.39 -20.16
CA SER A 90 6.74 -14.02 -19.96
C SER A 90 6.09 -13.65 -18.63
N ASP A 91 6.90 -13.44 -17.59
CA ASP A 91 6.43 -13.37 -16.21
C ASP A 91 6.56 -12.00 -15.58
N ILE A 92 6.98 -10.98 -16.34
CA ILE A 92 7.09 -9.62 -15.82
C ILE A 92 6.42 -8.66 -16.78
N ARG A 93 5.61 -7.77 -16.23
CA ARG A 93 4.98 -6.68 -16.99
C ARG A 93 5.48 -5.34 -16.47
N PHE A 94 6.00 -4.53 -17.38
CA PHE A 94 6.50 -3.20 -17.07
C PHE A 94 5.39 -2.16 -17.23
N ARG A 95 5.19 -1.33 -16.21
CA ARG A 95 4.19 -0.24 -16.23
C ARG A 95 4.80 1.11 -15.94
N CYS A 96 4.24 2.15 -16.57
CA CYS A 96 4.65 3.51 -16.29
C CYS A 96 3.93 4.05 -15.05
N PRO A 97 4.60 4.86 -14.21
CA PRO A 97 3.93 5.78 -13.31
C PRO A 97 2.93 6.62 -14.08
N ASN A 98 1.65 6.49 -13.73
CA ASN A 98 0.60 7.25 -14.40
C ASN A 98 0.20 8.49 -13.59
N GLY A 99 -0.60 9.35 -14.21
CA GLY A 99 -1.05 10.59 -13.57
C GLY A 99 -1.92 10.34 -12.34
N PHE A 100 -2.65 9.22 -12.25
CA PHE A 100 -3.45 8.88 -11.07
C PHE A 100 -2.54 8.62 -9.86
N GLU A 101 -1.54 7.75 -10.02
CA GLU A 101 -0.56 7.43 -8.97
C GLU A 101 0.23 8.66 -8.52
N GLN A 102 0.60 9.54 -9.46
CA GLN A 102 1.28 10.78 -9.10
C GLN A 102 0.38 11.71 -8.27
N ARG A 103 -0.92 11.77 -8.56
CA ARG A 103 -1.85 12.69 -7.87
C ARG A 103 -2.06 12.38 -6.39
N ILE A 104 -1.90 11.13 -5.99
CA ILE A 104 -2.18 10.58 -4.65
C ILE A 104 -0.90 10.34 -3.81
N MET A 105 0.28 10.58 -4.39
CA MET A 105 1.55 10.59 -3.65
C MET A 105 1.66 11.82 -2.74
N PRO A 106 2.48 11.79 -1.68
CA PRO A 106 2.74 12.98 -0.87
C PRO A 106 3.30 14.17 -1.71
N PRO A 107 3.10 15.43 -1.31
CA PRO A 107 3.37 16.61 -2.15
C PRO A 107 4.76 16.67 -2.79
N PRO A 108 5.87 16.33 -2.08
CA PRO A 108 7.20 16.34 -2.68
C PRO A 108 7.37 15.31 -3.82
N PHE A 109 6.58 14.23 -3.80
CA PHE A 109 6.67 13.10 -4.72
C PHE A 109 5.64 13.16 -5.84
N SER A 110 4.54 13.90 -5.65
CA SER A 110 3.53 14.18 -6.67
C SER A 110 3.92 15.30 -7.64
N GLY A 111 5.00 16.04 -7.35
CA GLY A 111 5.43 17.20 -8.12
C GLY A 111 4.63 18.47 -7.85
N ARG A 112 3.74 18.48 -6.84
CA ARG A 112 2.94 19.65 -6.46
C ARG A 112 3.73 20.71 -5.69
N ILE A 113 4.82 20.30 -5.05
CA ILE A 113 5.84 21.21 -4.53
C ILE A 113 7.17 20.89 -5.20
N SER A 114 8.07 21.89 -5.24
CA SER A 114 9.43 21.66 -5.71
C SER A 114 10.07 20.53 -4.89
N ALA A 115 10.48 19.48 -5.59
CA ALA A 115 11.08 18.30 -5.00
C ALA A 115 12.43 18.61 -4.28
N GLY A 116 13.03 19.77 -4.55
CA GLY A 116 14.25 20.25 -3.87
C GLY A 116 15.36 19.19 -3.85
N ALA A 117 15.69 18.71 -2.65
CA ALA A 117 16.71 17.68 -2.43
C ALA A 117 16.37 16.30 -3.05
N LEU A 118 15.10 16.02 -3.37
CA LEU A 118 14.66 14.72 -3.88
C LEU A 118 15.02 14.49 -5.36
N GLY A 119 15.28 15.55 -6.14
CA GLY A 119 15.63 15.46 -7.56
C GLY A 119 14.46 15.73 -8.52
N THR A 120 14.67 15.50 -9.82
CA THR A 120 13.69 15.79 -10.89
C THR A 120 12.65 14.69 -11.09
N THR A 121 12.87 13.52 -10.51
CA THR A 121 12.01 12.34 -10.61
C THR A 121 11.80 11.71 -9.23
N PRO A 122 11.27 12.49 -8.26
CA PRO A 122 11.09 12.01 -6.89
C PRO A 122 10.26 10.72 -6.83
N GLN A 123 9.31 10.52 -7.74
CA GLN A 123 8.46 9.33 -7.86
C GLN A 123 9.20 8.01 -8.20
N LEU A 124 10.47 8.08 -8.59
CA LEU A 124 11.33 6.92 -8.88
C LEU A 124 12.32 6.63 -7.76
N ARG A 125 12.23 7.37 -6.65
CA ARG A 125 13.07 7.13 -5.49
C ARG A 125 12.68 5.84 -4.80
N PHE A 126 13.61 5.33 -4.01
CA PHE A 126 13.44 4.09 -3.26
C PHE A 126 12.17 4.09 -2.40
N GLU A 127 11.99 5.15 -1.62
CA GLU A 127 10.82 5.32 -0.76
C GLU A 127 9.51 5.42 -1.55
N SER A 128 9.55 5.90 -2.79
CA SER A 128 8.37 6.01 -3.64
C SER A 128 7.87 4.66 -4.11
N TRP A 129 8.73 3.66 -4.28
CA TRP A 129 8.28 2.30 -4.58
C TRP A 129 7.52 1.67 -3.44
N LEU A 130 8.02 1.85 -2.21
CA LEU A 130 7.33 1.40 -1.01
C LEU A 130 5.97 2.10 -0.85
N MET A 131 5.95 3.44 -0.97
CA MET A 131 4.69 4.21 -0.91
C MET A 131 3.71 3.80 -2.01
N ARG A 132 4.21 3.55 -3.23
CA ARG A 132 3.37 3.13 -4.37
C ARG A 132 2.67 1.82 -4.06
N GLY A 133 3.37 0.85 -3.51
CA GLY A 133 2.76 -0.41 -3.11
C GLY A 133 1.63 -0.20 -2.11
N ALA A 134 1.87 0.64 -1.10
CA ALA A 134 0.84 0.93 -0.09
C ALA A 134 -0.38 1.61 -0.73
N ILE A 135 -0.15 2.68 -1.49
CA ILE A 135 -1.17 3.44 -2.22
C ILE A 135 -2.03 2.55 -3.15
N ARG A 136 -1.39 1.64 -3.89
CA ARG A 136 -2.05 0.79 -4.89
C ARG A 136 -2.80 -0.39 -4.28
N GLU A 137 -2.63 -0.66 -2.98
CA GLU A 137 -3.41 -1.69 -2.30
C GLU A 137 -4.89 -1.29 -2.17
N ASP A 138 -5.21 0.01 -2.22
CA ASP A 138 -6.60 0.50 -2.27
C ASP A 138 -7.22 0.57 -3.68
N ASP A 139 -6.52 0.05 -4.70
CA ASP A 139 -7.06 0.05 -6.06
C ASP A 139 -8.37 -0.74 -6.16
N LEU A 140 -9.33 -0.14 -6.86
CA LEU A 140 -10.57 -0.79 -7.26
C LEU A 140 -10.55 -1.10 -8.76
N THR A 141 -11.53 -1.88 -9.21
CA THR A 141 -11.75 -2.06 -10.65
C THR A 141 -12.19 -0.74 -11.28
N ALA A 142 -11.86 -0.51 -12.56
CA ALA A 142 -12.15 0.76 -13.24
C ALA A 142 -13.63 1.18 -13.16
N ASN A 143 -14.56 0.22 -13.14
CA ASN A 143 -16.00 0.44 -13.04
C ASN A 143 -16.46 0.99 -11.68
N ASN A 144 -15.60 0.95 -10.66
CA ASN A 144 -15.90 1.49 -9.33
C ASN A 144 -15.58 2.99 -9.21
N TYR A 145 -14.89 3.58 -10.18
CA TYR A 145 -14.59 5.01 -10.18
C TYR A 145 -15.69 5.79 -10.90
N ALA A 146 -16.09 6.93 -10.31
CA ALA A 146 -17.11 7.80 -10.90
C ALA A 146 -16.64 8.43 -12.22
N ASP A 147 -15.34 8.71 -12.34
CA ASP A 147 -14.67 9.13 -13.57
C ASP A 147 -13.64 8.07 -13.96
N PRO A 148 -13.74 7.45 -15.15
CA PRO A 148 -12.74 6.48 -15.62
C PRO A 148 -11.32 7.05 -15.70
N ARG A 149 -11.14 8.38 -15.77
CA ARG A 149 -9.82 9.04 -15.77
C ARG A 149 -9.18 9.09 -14.37
N ASP A 150 -9.96 8.80 -13.35
CA ASP A 150 -9.51 8.62 -11.97
C ASP A 150 -9.33 7.14 -11.60
N ALA A 151 -9.60 6.21 -12.52
CA ALA A 151 -9.25 4.82 -12.30
C ALA A 151 -7.73 4.60 -12.45
N PRO A 152 -7.13 3.75 -11.61
CA PRO A 152 -5.78 3.26 -11.84
C PRO A 152 -5.73 2.48 -13.16
N GLU A 153 -4.53 2.34 -13.71
CA GLU A 153 -4.32 1.43 -14.83
C GLU A 153 -4.60 0.00 -14.37
N SER A 154 -5.31 -0.75 -15.22
CA SER A 154 -5.63 -2.15 -14.99
C SER A 154 -4.39 -2.99 -14.65
N GLY A 155 -4.60 -3.98 -13.80
CA GLY A 155 -3.56 -4.94 -13.44
C GLY A 155 -3.17 -5.78 -14.66
N PRO A 156 -1.87 -6.03 -14.91
CA PRO A 156 -1.43 -6.89 -16.02
C PRO A 156 -1.97 -8.33 -15.91
N TRP A 157 -2.34 -8.73 -14.70
CA TRP A 157 -2.82 -10.06 -14.35
C TRP A 157 -4.31 -10.07 -13.98
N GLY A 158 -5.01 -8.98 -14.30
CA GLY A 158 -6.44 -8.79 -13.99
C GLY A 158 -6.70 -7.69 -12.97
N ASP A 159 -7.91 -7.13 -13.04
CA ASP A 159 -8.38 -6.12 -12.10
C ASP A 159 -9.00 -6.79 -10.88
N THR A 160 -8.59 -6.35 -9.69
CA THR A 160 -9.09 -6.86 -8.42
C THR A 160 -9.61 -5.70 -7.59
N ASN A 161 -10.76 -5.88 -6.93
CA ASN A 161 -11.22 -4.99 -5.88
C ASN A 161 -10.47 -5.34 -4.59
N ARG A 162 -9.29 -4.73 -4.41
CA ARG A 162 -8.38 -5.06 -3.30
C ARG A 162 -8.93 -4.72 -1.92
N PRO A 163 -9.63 -3.58 -1.70
CA PRO A 163 -10.27 -3.25 -0.41
C PRO A 163 -11.17 -4.32 0.19
N THR A 164 -11.75 -5.21 -0.63
CA THR A 164 -12.52 -6.35 -0.10
C THR A 164 -11.69 -7.37 0.68
N ARG A 165 -10.36 -7.22 0.72
CA ARG A 165 -9.43 -8.13 1.39
C ARG A 165 -8.58 -7.43 2.46
N HIS A 166 -9.05 -6.29 3.00
CA HIS A 166 -8.30 -5.52 4.00
C HIS A 166 -8.68 -5.83 5.45
N PHE A 167 -9.74 -6.63 5.63
CA PHE A 167 -10.34 -6.91 6.92
C PHE A 167 -9.73 -8.17 7.56
N TYR A 168 -9.40 -8.08 8.85
CA TYR A 168 -8.93 -9.22 9.64
C TYR A 168 -9.28 -9.03 11.12
N SER A 169 -10.04 -9.98 11.65
CA SER A 169 -10.36 -10.08 13.07
C SER A 169 -9.47 -11.14 13.73
N PRO A 170 -8.59 -10.76 14.66
CA PRO A 170 -7.75 -11.73 15.38
C PRO A 170 -8.56 -12.61 16.35
N VAL A 171 -9.82 -12.26 16.65
CA VAL A 171 -10.70 -13.05 17.52
C VAL A 171 -11.28 -14.25 16.78
N THR A 172 -11.71 -14.04 15.54
CA THR A 172 -12.35 -15.08 14.71
C THR A 172 -11.40 -15.69 13.68
N ASN A 173 -10.20 -15.12 13.55
CA ASN A 173 -9.19 -15.48 12.55
C ASN A 173 -9.71 -15.44 11.11
N THR A 174 -10.61 -14.51 10.82
CA THR A 174 -11.22 -14.29 9.50
C THR A 174 -11.56 -12.81 9.33
N SER A 175 -12.15 -12.43 8.19
CA SER A 175 -12.90 -11.19 8.13
C SER A 175 -14.26 -11.35 8.79
N ASP A 176 -14.64 -10.38 9.64
CA ASP A 176 -15.97 -10.27 10.23
C ASP A 176 -16.94 -9.43 9.36
N ALA A 177 -16.46 -8.86 8.24
CA ALA A 177 -17.27 -8.08 7.32
C ALA A 177 -17.93 -8.96 6.24
N ALA A 178 -19.23 -8.76 6.00
CA ALA A 178 -19.94 -9.43 4.90
C ALA A 178 -19.33 -9.07 3.54
N LEU A 179 -19.21 -10.07 2.65
CA LEU A 179 -18.70 -9.92 1.27
C LEU A 179 -17.23 -9.47 1.18
N THR A 180 -16.45 -9.69 2.23
CA THR A 180 -15.01 -9.47 2.26
C THR A 180 -14.28 -10.79 2.50
N GLN A 181 -12.98 -10.81 2.23
CA GLN A 181 -12.10 -11.95 2.45
C GLN A 181 -11.07 -11.63 3.53
N ASN A 182 -10.51 -12.68 4.11
CA ASN A 182 -9.48 -12.56 5.15
C ASN A 182 -8.22 -11.87 4.58
N GLY A 183 -7.85 -10.73 5.17
CA GLY A 183 -6.70 -9.96 4.72
C GLY A 183 -5.34 -10.55 5.07
N LEU A 184 -5.25 -11.47 6.04
CA LEU A 184 -3.96 -12.04 6.44
C LEU A 184 -3.38 -13.01 5.40
N PRO A 185 -4.11 -14.03 4.89
CA PRO A 185 -3.70 -14.83 3.73
C PRO A 185 -3.40 -13.97 2.49
N TRP A 186 -4.20 -12.92 2.28
CA TRP A 186 -4.00 -11.99 1.16
C TRP A 186 -2.68 -11.23 1.26
N ALA A 187 -2.35 -10.70 2.45
CA ALA A 187 -1.11 -10.00 2.72
C ALA A 187 0.11 -10.89 2.58
N LEU A 188 0.04 -12.12 3.09
CA LEU A 188 1.18 -13.03 3.12
C LEU A 188 1.33 -13.84 1.83
N GLY A 189 0.24 -14.03 1.08
CA GLY A 189 0.23 -14.83 -0.15
C GLY A 189 0.18 -16.33 0.13
N GLU A 190 -0.33 -16.73 1.29
CA GLU A 190 -0.29 -18.11 1.80
C GLU A 190 -1.70 -18.66 2.00
N VAL A 191 -1.87 -19.98 1.87
CA VAL A 191 -3.18 -20.65 2.06
C VAL A 191 -3.61 -20.60 3.53
N ASP A 192 -2.70 -20.93 4.44
CA ASP A 192 -2.89 -20.86 5.89
C ASP A 192 -1.60 -20.35 6.55
N PRO A 193 -1.54 -19.05 6.89
CA PRO A 193 -0.41 -18.44 7.57
C PRO A 193 -0.07 -19.02 8.95
N PHE A 194 -1.00 -19.74 9.58
CA PHE A 194 -0.79 -20.35 10.90
C PHE A 194 -0.38 -21.81 10.84
N ALA A 195 -0.31 -22.39 9.65
CA ALA A 195 0.23 -23.73 9.48
C ALA A 195 1.69 -23.79 9.95
N SER A 196 2.14 -24.96 10.42
CA SER A 196 3.54 -25.15 10.85
C SER A 196 4.54 -24.95 9.71
N SER A 197 4.08 -25.11 8.47
CA SER A 197 4.82 -24.83 7.24
C SER A 197 3.83 -24.20 6.26
N PRO A 198 3.62 -22.87 6.33
CA PRO A 198 2.74 -22.18 5.41
C PRO A 198 3.17 -22.43 3.97
N VAL A 199 2.18 -22.62 3.11
CA VAL A 199 2.40 -22.85 1.68
C VAL A 199 1.83 -21.66 0.92
N VAL A 200 2.61 -21.15 -0.01
CA VAL A 200 2.15 -20.09 -0.90
C VAL A 200 0.96 -20.58 -1.71
N ASP A 201 -0.10 -19.79 -1.74
CA ASP A 201 -1.23 -20.03 -2.61
C ASP A 201 -0.81 -19.75 -4.06
N ALA A 202 -0.74 -20.78 -4.90
CA ALA A 202 -0.38 -20.66 -6.30
C ALA A 202 -1.57 -20.19 -7.19
N SER A 203 -2.79 -20.21 -6.65
CA SER A 203 -4.03 -19.80 -7.32
C SER A 203 -4.51 -18.41 -6.92
N ARG A 204 -3.74 -17.69 -6.10
CA ARG A 204 -4.10 -16.35 -5.63
C ARG A 204 -4.09 -15.31 -6.75
N ASP A 205 -5.05 -14.40 -6.67
CA ASP A 205 -5.11 -13.22 -7.53
C ASP A 205 -4.15 -12.11 -7.07
N ASN A 206 -3.69 -12.13 -5.81
CA ASN A 206 -2.69 -11.15 -5.37
C ASN A 206 -1.38 -11.48 -6.06
N HIS A 207 -0.61 -10.49 -6.51
CA HIS A 207 0.75 -10.68 -7.00
C HIS A 207 1.76 -9.73 -6.32
N PHE A 208 1.36 -9.13 -5.18
CA PHE A 208 2.17 -8.21 -4.38
C PHE A 208 2.12 -8.53 -2.89
N SER A 209 2.07 -9.81 -2.55
CA SER A 209 2.10 -10.32 -1.16
C SER A 209 3.51 -10.30 -0.56
N TYR A 210 3.63 -10.59 0.74
CA TYR A 210 4.93 -10.76 1.39
C TYR A 210 5.75 -11.89 0.75
N ALA A 211 5.12 -13.00 0.37
CA ALA A 211 5.78 -14.08 -0.36
C ALA A 211 6.38 -13.60 -1.70
N ASP A 212 5.67 -12.70 -2.42
CA ASP A 212 6.20 -12.07 -3.64
C ASP A 212 7.39 -11.17 -3.32
N ALA A 213 7.32 -10.39 -2.23
CA ALA A 213 8.43 -9.55 -1.80
C ALA A 213 9.70 -10.37 -1.55
N VAL A 214 9.59 -11.49 -0.82
CA VAL A 214 10.72 -12.39 -0.53
C VAL A 214 11.28 -13.01 -1.82
N ARG A 215 10.42 -13.44 -2.74
CA ARG A 215 10.86 -14.02 -4.01
C ARG A 215 11.54 -12.99 -4.90
N SER A 216 10.94 -11.83 -5.08
CA SER A 216 11.55 -10.72 -5.84
C SER A 216 12.86 -10.30 -5.20
N PHE A 217 12.96 -10.28 -3.88
CA PHE A 217 14.21 -9.98 -3.19
C PHE A 217 15.30 -11.00 -3.52
N HIS A 218 14.97 -12.29 -3.47
CA HIS A 218 15.89 -13.34 -3.87
C HIS A 218 16.32 -13.17 -5.34
N ALA A 219 15.38 -12.97 -6.26
CA ALA A 219 15.68 -12.75 -7.67
C ALA A 219 16.54 -11.49 -7.90
N ALA A 220 16.29 -10.40 -7.18
CA ALA A 220 17.10 -9.20 -7.22
C ALA A 220 18.56 -9.45 -6.80
N LEU A 221 18.79 -10.41 -5.90
CA LEU A 221 20.12 -10.80 -5.46
C LEU A 221 20.79 -11.79 -6.42
N THR A 222 20.04 -12.75 -6.97
CA THR A 222 20.61 -13.93 -7.64
C THR A 222 20.39 -14.01 -9.14
N TYR A 223 19.57 -13.13 -9.74
CA TYR A 223 19.26 -13.20 -11.16
C TYR A 223 20.53 -13.14 -12.01
N ARG A 224 20.54 -13.99 -13.02
CA ARG A 224 21.59 -14.08 -14.02
C ARG A 224 21.03 -14.65 -15.31
N GLU A 225 21.25 -13.95 -16.40
CA GLU A 225 20.86 -14.34 -17.74
C GLU A 225 21.58 -15.63 -18.14
N PRO A 226 20.89 -16.62 -18.72
CA PRO A 226 21.53 -17.79 -19.28
C PRO A 226 22.54 -17.39 -20.36
N GLY A 227 23.80 -17.77 -20.20
CA GLY A 227 24.82 -17.51 -21.22
C GLY A 227 26.22 -17.26 -20.67
N ALA A 228 27.14 -16.99 -21.60
CA ALA A 228 28.49 -16.57 -21.26
C ALA A 228 28.47 -15.16 -20.67
N VAL A 229 29.37 -14.89 -19.72
CA VAL A 229 29.55 -13.54 -19.19
C VAL A 229 30.02 -12.64 -20.33
N SER A 230 29.23 -11.62 -20.64
CA SER A 230 29.52 -10.58 -21.62
C SER A 230 29.07 -9.23 -21.06
N ASP A 231 29.56 -8.13 -21.64
CA ASP A 231 29.12 -6.78 -21.23
C ASP A 231 27.62 -6.57 -21.48
N VAL A 232 27.05 -7.24 -22.48
CA VAL A 232 25.61 -7.19 -22.79
C VAL A 232 24.82 -7.91 -21.71
N ASN A 233 25.14 -9.17 -21.43
CA ASN A 233 24.47 -9.97 -20.39
C ASN A 233 24.61 -9.31 -19.01
N ALA A 234 25.75 -8.67 -18.71
CA ALA A 234 25.93 -7.95 -17.45
C ALA A 234 25.00 -6.72 -17.31
N ARG A 235 24.67 -6.05 -18.43
CA ARG A 235 23.70 -4.94 -18.42
C ARG A 235 22.27 -5.46 -18.26
N GLU A 236 21.92 -6.53 -18.96
CA GLU A 236 20.61 -7.19 -18.84
C GLU A 236 20.39 -7.73 -17.42
N ASP A 237 21.40 -8.37 -16.82
CA ASP A 237 21.39 -8.81 -15.41
C ASP A 237 21.11 -7.64 -14.47
N ALA A 238 21.80 -6.52 -14.66
CA ALA A 238 21.61 -5.33 -13.84
C ALA A 238 20.18 -4.78 -14.00
N ALA A 239 19.65 -4.75 -15.23
CA ALA A 239 18.29 -4.32 -15.56
C ALA A 239 17.25 -5.17 -14.80
N ALA A 240 17.36 -6.48 -14.94
CA ALA A 240 16.45 -7.46 -14.36
C ALA A 240 16.47 -7.38 -12.82
N ARG A 241 17.66 -7.31 -12.23
CA ARG A 241 17.82 -7.18 -10.78
C ARG A 241 17.21 -5.88 -10.26
N MET A 242 17.28 -4.80 -11.04
CA MET A 242 16.61 -3.55 -10.71
C MET A 242 15.09 -3.68 -10.68
N ALA A 243 14.54 -4.32 -11.71
CA ALA A 243 13.11 -4.63 -11.80
C ALA A 243 12.64 -5.43 -10.57
N PHE A 244 13.39 -6.47 -10.17
CA PHE A 244 13.08 -7.26 -8.98
C PHE A 244 13.20 -6.49 -7.67
N TRP A 245 14.15 -5.56 -7.54
CA TRP A 245 14.19 -4.69 -6.37
C TRP A 245 12.96 -3.77 -6.30
N ALA A 246 12.54 -3.18 -7.42
CA ALA A 246 11.33 -2.38 -7.47
C ALA A 246 10.10 -3.21 -7.06
N SER A 247 9.96 -4.45 -7.58
CA SER A 247 8.88 -5.36 -7.20
C SER A 247 8.93 -5.77 -5.72
N THR A 248 10.13 -5.94 -5.16
CA THR A 248 10.33 -6.22 -3.73
C THR A 248 9.73 -5.11 -2.89
N LEU A 249 10.13 -3.86 -3.15
CA LEU A 249 9.70 -2.70 -2.37
C LEU A 249 8.22 -2.42 -2.54
N LYS A 250 7.71 -2.54 -3.77
CA LYS A 250 6.28 -2.42 -4.04
C LYS A 250 5.48 -3.47 -3.26
N SER A 251 5.88 -4.73 -3.30
CA SER A 251 5.18 -5.82 -2.57
C SER A 251 5.24 -5.64 -1.04
N LEU A 252 6.37 -5.15 -0.52
CA LEU A 252 6.45 -4.72 0.88
C LEU A 252 5.50 -3.57 1.19
N GLY A 253 5.30 -2.63 0.26
CA GLY A 253 4.33 -1.54 0.38
C GLY A 253 2.90 -2.04 0.49
N HIS A 254 2.48 -2.95 -0.40
CA HIS A 254 1.18 -3.61 -0.34
C HIS A 254 0.98 -4.35 0.98
N SER A 255 2.00 -5.10 1.42
CA SER A 255 1.96 -5.80 2.73
C SER A 255 1.88 -4.82 3.91
N ALA A 256 2.58 -3.69 3.83
CA ALA A 256 2.56 -2.66 4.87
C ALA A 256 1.20 -1.96 4.95
N HIS A 257 0.53 -1.72 3.82
CA HIS A 257 -0.85 -1.23 3.79
C HIS A 257 -1.78 -2.15 4.56
N LEU A 258 -1.77 -3.45 4.24
CA LEU A 258 -2.63 -4.42 4.91
C LEU A 258 -2.32 -4.50 6.41
N LEU A 259 -1.06 -4.39 6.82
CA LEU A 259 -0.70 -4.30 8.24
C LEU A 259 -1.29 -3.04 8.91
N GLN A 260 -1.34 -1.90 8.19
CA GLN A 260 -1.93 -0.66 8.69
C GLN A 260 -3.45 -0.81 8.85
N ASP A 261 -4.13 -1.38 7.86
CA ASP A 261 -5.57 -1.68 7.94
C ASP A 261 -5.90 -2.69 9.03
N MET A 262 -5.15 -3.79 9.13
CA MET A 262 -5.34 -4.76 10.22
C MET A 262 -4.98 -4.22 11.61
N ALA A 263 -4.35 -3.05 11.71
CA ALA A 263 -4.16 -2.32 12.97
C ALA A 263 -5.26 -1.26 13.20
N GLN A 264 -6.12 -1.03 12.22
CA GLN A 264 -7.18 -0.04 12.24
C GLN A 264 -8.48 -0.69 12.76
N PRO A 265 -9.16 -0.08 13.76
CA PRO A 265 -10.27 -0.76 14.43
C PRO A 265 -11.49 -1.09 13.56
N GLN A 266 -11.78 -0.33 12.50
CA GLN A 266 -12.92 -0.60 11.60
C GLN A 266 -12.65 -1.84 10.73
N HIS A 267 -11.43 -1.99 10.19
CA HIS A 267 -10.99 -3.18 9.45
C HIS A 267 -10.92 -4.42 10.34
N VAL A 268 -10.57 -4.26 11.62
CA VAL A 268 -10.57 -5.36 12.59
C VAL A 268 -11.98 -5.79 12.98
N ARG A 269 -12.91 -4.85 13.16
CA ARG A 269 -14.31 -5.14 13.56
C ARG A 269 -15.23 -5.48 12.39
N GLY A 270 -14.72 -5.51 11.16
CA GLY A 270 -15.57 -5.72 9.98
C GLY A 270 -16.55 -4.57 9.73
N GLU A 271 -16.23 -3.37 10.20
CA GLU A 271 -17.08 -2.19 10.06
C GLU A 271 -16.93 -1.63 8.65
N ARG A 272 -18.03 -1.64 7.89
CA ARG A 272 -18.08 -0.97 6.60
C ARG A 272 -17.88 0.53 6.80
N HIS A 273 -17.00 1.12 6.00
CA HIS A 273 -16.65 2.55 6.09
C HIS A 273 -16.84 3.29 4.75
N ASN A 274 -17.81 2.84 3.95
CA ASN A 274 -18.15 3.47 2.68
C ASN A 274 -18.70 4.89 2.89
N TYR A 275 -18.32 5.81 2.01
CA TYR A 275 -18.90 7.14 1.93
C TYR A 275 -19.24 7.48 0.48
N VAL A 276 -20.33 8.22 0.32
CA VAL A 276 -20.72 8.85 -0.93
C VAL A 276 -21.22 10.25 -0.57
N CYS A 277 -20.74 11.25 -1.30
CA CYS A 277 -21.04 12.65 -1.02
C CYS A 277 -22.30 13.20 -1.70
N ARG A 278 -22.87 12.48 -2.70
CA ARG A 278 -23.94 13.02 -3.55
C ARG A 278 -24.93 11.95 -4.00
N GLY A 279 -26.19 12.36 -4.13
CA GLY A 279 -27.25 11.61 -4.77
C GLY A 279 -27.86 10.50 -3.91
N VAL A 280 -28.74 9.70 -4.53
CA VAL A 280 -29.48 8.62 -3.87
C VAL A 280 -28.58 7.52 -3.28
N LEU A 281 -27.34 7.42 -3.77
CA LEU A 281 -26.34 6.47 -3.28
C LEU A 281 -25.88 6.78 -1.85
N MET A 282 -26.10 8.01 -1.35
CA MET A 282 -25.87 8.36 0.06
C MET A 282 -26.73 7.55 1.03
N LEU A 283 -27.84 6.95 0.59
CA LEU A 283 -28.70 6.12 1.46
C LEU A 283 -28.05 4.79 1.86
N GLY A 284 -26.99 4.37 1.15
CA GLY A 284 -26.22 3.16 1.47
C GLY A 284 -25.00 3.41 2.36
N ASN A 285 -24.78 4.66 2.77
CA ASN A 285 -23.71 5.06 3.67
C ASN A 285 -23.93 4.47 5.06
N GLN A 286 -22.88 3.92 5.66
CA GLN A 286 -22.90 3.55 7.08
C GLN A 286 -23.06 4.77 7.99
N ASP A 287 -23.41 4.54 9.25
CA ASP A 287 -23.48 5.64 10.21
C ASP A 287 -22.12 6.30 10.37
N ILE A 288 -22.12 7.63 10.48
CA ILE A 288 -20.88 8.43 10.58
C ILE A 288 -19.94 7.89 11.66
N PRO A 289 -20.38 7.59 12.90
CA PRO A 289 -19.51 7.02 13.93
C PRO A 289 -18.77 5.75 13.47
N ASN A 290 -19.44 4.87 12.74
CA ASN A 290 -18.88 3.59 12.27
C ASN A 290 -17.91 3.76 11.11
N ARG A 291 -17.96 4.88 10.37
CA ARG A 291 -17.07 5.16 9.23
C ARG A 291 -16.08 6.31 9.43
N THR A 292 -16.07 6.94 10.60
CA THR A 292 -15.32 8.18 10.84
C THR A 292 -13.81 7.98 10.85
N TYR A 293 -13.30 6.94 11.51
CA TYR A 293 -11.86 6.86 11.83
C TYR A 293 -10.99 6.92 10.57
N GLU A 294 -11.29 6.05 9.61
CA GLU A 294 -10.69 6.01 8.29
C GLU A 294 -10.82 7.39 7.63
N ASN A 295 -12.03 7.72 7.17
CA ASN A 295 -12.30 8.94 6.41
C ASN A 295 -11.72 10.24 7.00
N PHE A 296 -11.86 10.41 8.31
CA PHE A 296 -11.34 11.58 9.00
C PHE A 296 -9.81 11.62 8.99
N SER A 297 -9.13 10.47 9.12
CA SER A 297 -7.67 10.39 9.02
C SER A 297 -7.17 10.84 7.66
N ASN A 298 -7.79 10.37 6.56
CA ASN A 298 -7.42 10.80 5.21
C ASN A 298 -7.70 12.28 4.95
N PHE A 299 -8.83 12.80 5.44
CA PHE A 299 -9.11 14.23 5.40
C PHE A 299 -8.01 15.06 6.09
N ARG A 300 -7.54 14.62 7.27
CA ARG A 300 -6.48 15.31 8.02
C ARG A 300 -5.12 15.28 7.30
N VAL A 301 -4.79 14.16 6.65
CA VAL A 301 -3.56 14.02 5.86
C VAL A 301 -3.59 14.92 4.62
N THR A 302 -4.68 14.88 3.85
CA THR A 302 -4.84 15.70 2.64
C THR A 302 -4.92 17.20 2.94
N ASP A 303 -5.57 17.60 4.03
CA ASP A 303 -5.55 18.99 4.52
C ASP A 303 -4.12 19.44 4.90
N ASN A 304 -3.35 18.58 5.56
CA ASN A 304 -1.93 18.84 5.81
C ASN A 304 -1.11 18.99 4.51
N TYR A 305 -1.35 18.15 3.52
CA TYR A 305 -0.74 18.28 2.20
C TYR A 305 -1.09 19.60 1.51
N ASN A 306 -2.36 20.01 1.56
CA ASN A 306 -2.80 21.28 1.01
C ASN A 306 -2.08 22.48 1.62
N ARG A 307 -1.90 22.48 2.95
CA ARG A 307 -1.09 23.51 3.62
C ARG A 307 0.35 23.53 3.15
N GLN A 308 0.99 22.37 2.99
CA GLN A 308 2.36 22.29 2.48
C GLN A 308 2.46 22.85 1.06
N VAL A 309 1.49 22.53 0.20
CA VAL A 309 1.42 23.05 -1.17
C VAL A 309 1.27 24.56 -1.17
N ILE A 310 0.32 25.11 -0.39
CA ILE A 310 0.09 26.56 -0.29
C ILE A 310 1.33 27.28 0.25
N ALA A 311 1.94 26.75 1.33
CA ALA A 311 3.15 27.34 1.92
C ALA A 311 4.34 27.33 0.95
N ALA A 312 4.41 26.35 0.04
CA ALA A 312 5.41 26.28 -1.02
C ALA A 312 5.07 27.13 -2.26
N GLY A 313 3.97 27.91 -2.24
CA GLY A 313 3.51 28.72 -3.37
C GLY A 313 2.84 27.92 -4.50
N GLY A 314 2.52 26.66 -4.27
CA GLY A 314 1.78 25.82 -5.21
C GLY A 314 0.27 26.10 -5.15
N SER A 315 -0.43 25.86 -6.26
CA SER A 315 -1.88 26.03 -6.39
C SER A 315 -2.65 24.73 -6.66
N SER A 316 -1.94 23.62 -6.90
CA SER A 316 -2.55 22.32 -7.19
C SER A 316 -2.88 21.58 -5.88
N LEU A 317 -4.09 21.81 -5.37
CA LEU A 317 -4.56 21.24 -4.10
C LEU A 317 -5.12 19.83 -4.25
N TYR A 318 -4.94 19.00 -3.22
CA TYR A 318 -5.55 17.69 -3.05
C TYR A 318 -7.04 17.89 -2.78
N ILE A 319 -7.85 17.06 -3.44
CA ILE A 319 -9.28 16.98 -3.18
C ILE A 319 -9.44 15.82 -2.21
N ALA A 320 -9.67 16.12 -0.94
CA ALA A 320 -10.13 15.11 0.01
C ALA A 320 -11.47 14.59 -0.51
N THR A 321 -11.49 13.32 -0.91
CA THR A 321 -12.64 12.66 -1.57
C THR A 321 -13.91 12.70 -0.70
N ASN A 322 -13.76 12.86 0.61
CA ASN A 322 -14.80 12.88 1.63
C ASN A 322 -15.03 14.24 2.30
N ALA A 323 -14.50 15.34 1.77
CA ALA A 323 -14.65 16.69 2.35
C ALA A 323 -16.10 17.12 2.63
N CYS A 324 -17.08 16.54 1.92
CA CYS A 324 -18.50 16.83 2.14
C CYS A 324 -19.01 16.40 3.53
N GLU A 325 -18.29 15.53 4.23
CA GLU A 325 -18.66 15.02 5.54
C GLU A 325 -17.96 15.77 6.68
N GLU A 326 -17.11 16.75 6.37
CA GLU A 326 -16.36 17.53 7.37
C GLU A 326 -17.25 18.04 8.49
N LYS A 327 -18.36 18.71 8.14
CA LYS A 327 -19.32 19.20 9.13
C LYS A 327 -19.87 18.07 10.02
N LYS A 328 -20.14 16.89 9.47
CA LYS A 328 -20.69 15.77 10.24
C LYS A 328 -19.66 15.21 11.23
N TRP A 329 -18.38 15.20 10.89
CA TRP A 329 -17.32 14.82 11.83
C TRP A 329 -17.14 15.86 12.93
N LEU A 330 -17.19 17.16 12.58
CA LEU A 330 -17.13 18.24 13.55
C LEU A 330 -18.29 18.13 14.56
N ASP A 331 -19.51 17.95 14.06
CA ASP A 331 -20.70 17.76 14.89
C ASP A 331 -20.54 16.49 15.78
N LEU A 332 -20.07 15.37 15.23
CA LEU A 332 -19.79 14.13 15.99
C LEU A 332 -18.79 14.33 17.13
N PHE A 333 -17.67 15.04 16.88
CA PHE A 333 -16.66 15.27 17.91
C PHE A 333 -17.16 16.23 19.00
N GLU A 334 -17.92 17.27 18.62
CA GLU A 334 -18.56 18.19 19.55
C GLU A 334 -19.55 17.45 20.47
N GLU A 335 -20.41 16.60 19.91
CA GLU A 335 -21.35 15.75 20.66
C GLU A 335 -20.63 14.80 21.64
N ALA A 336 -19.46 14.27 21.24
CA ALA A 336 -18.64 13.40 22.08
C ALA A 336 -17.84 14.17 23.16
N GLY A 337 -17.92 15.50 23.20
CA GLY A 337 -17.12 16.35 24.10
C GLY A 337 -15.62 16.28 23.82
N VAL A 338 -15.23 15.84 22.62
CA VAL A 338 -13.84 15.78 22.19
C VAL A 338 -13.47 17.15 21.61
N PRO A 339 -12.38 17.79 22.06
CA PRO A 339 -11.93 19.04 21.45
C PRO A 339 -11.78 18.83 19.95
N VAL A 340 -12.53 19.60 19.15
CA VAL A 340 -12.44 19.59 17.70
C VAL A 340 -10.97 19.69 17.33
N PRO A 341 -10.39 18.70 16.63
CA PRO A 341 -9.01 18.79 16.19
C PRO A 341 -8.92 20.09 15.40
N PRO A 342 -8.12 21.08 15.82
CA PRO A 342 -8.15 22.37 15.16
C PRO A 342 -7.87 22.10 13.69
N ALA A 343 -8.71 22.62 12.81
CA ALA A 343 -8.49 22.54 11.37
C ALA A 343 -7.09 23.06 11.00
N ILE A 344 -6.41 23.77 11.92
CA ILE A 344 -5.06 24.33 11.84
C ILE A 344 -3.94 23.51 12.52
N THR A 345 -4.24 22.49 13.33
CA THR A 345 -3.17 21.71 13.99
C THR A 345 -2.55 20.75 12.98
N PRO A 346 -1.22 20.79 12.77
CA PRO A 346 -0.54 19.86 11.87
C PRO A 346 -0.84 18.41 12.24
N PHE A 347 -0.96 17.54 11.24
CA PHE A 347 -1.00 16.11 11.48
C PHE A 347 0.32 15.70 12.14
N THR A 348 0.27 15.30 13.42
CA THR A 348 1.46 14.92 14.16
C THR A 348 1.68 13.42 14.00
N THR A 349 2.79 13.05 13.37
CA THR A 349 3.28 11.66 13.44
C THR A 349 3.95 11.49 14.80
N SER A 350 3.17 11.18 15.83
CA SER A 350 3.79 10.81 17.11
C SER A 350 4.67 9.56 16.92
N SER A 351 5.76 9.47 17.67
CA SER A 351 6.42 8.20 17.86
C SER A 351 5.61 7.46 18.91
N TYR A 352 4.81 6.48 18.47
CA TYR A 352 4.62 5.35 19.37
C TYR A 352 6.02 4.84 19.69
N ARG A 353 6.27 4.57 20.98
CA ARG A 353 7.48 3.83 21.36
C ARG A 353 7.54 2.64 20.43
N ILE A 354 8.69 2.40 19.77
CA ILE A 354 8.90 1.23 18.91
C ILE A 354 8.17 0.08 19.59
N PRO A 355 7.16 -0.55 18.95
CA PRO A 355 6.44 -1.64 19.55
C PRO A 355 7.50 -2.62 20.04
N THR A 356 7.73 -2.61 21.35
CA THR A 356 8.49 -3.66 21.98
C THR A 356 7.45 -4.74 22.03
N PHE A 357 7.35 -5.49 20.94
CA PHE A 357 6.66 -6.76 20.98
C PHE A 357 7.25 -7.44 22.19
N SER A 358 6.43 -7.59 23.23
CA SER A 358 6.81 -8.40 24.36
C SER A 358 7.19 -9.73 23.75
N LEU A 359 8.46 -10.14 23.90
CA LEU A 359 8.93 -11.45 23.46
C LEU A 359 7.81 -12.47 23.70
N ALA A 360 7.46 -13.29 22.71
CA ALA A 360 6.28 -14.16 22.71
C ALA A 360 6.02 -14.89 24.05
N ARG A 361 7.08 -15.15 24.81
CA ARG A 361 7.05 -15.64 26.20
C ARG A 361 6.18 -14.86 27.19
N LYS A 362 5.97 -13.55 27.05
CA LYS A 362 5.39 -12.74 28.15
C LYS A 362 3.86 -12.84 28.28
N PHE A 363 3.15 -13.22 27.21
CA PHE A 363 1.68 -13.33 27.21
C PHE A 363 1.12 -14.68 26.77
N TYR A 364 1.90 -15.52 26.06
CA TYR A 364 1.43 -16.87 25.67
C TYR A 364 1.81 -17.97 26.66
N THR A 365 2.44 -17.62 27.78
CA THR A 365 2.61 -18.55 28.90
C THR A 365 1.41 -18.42 29.84
N THR A 366 0.70 -19.51 30.09
CA THR A 366 -0.27 -19.62 31.19
C THR A 366 0.40 -19.76 32.55
N ARG A 367 1.74 -19.71 32.61
CA ARG A 367 2.50 -19.83 33.86
C ARG A 367 2.38 -18.55 34.68
N ALA A 368 2.03 -18.72 35.95
CA ALA A 368 2.06 -17.64 36.92
C ALA A 368 3.48 -17.07 37.05
N ALA A 369 3.60 -15.79 37.44
CA ALA A 369 4.89 -15.12 37.65
C ALA A 369 5.81 -15.82 38.67
N SER A 370 5.28 -16.77 39.44
CA SER A 370 5.98 -17.58 40.43
C SER A 370 6.42 -18.97 39.95
N ASP A 371 6.20 -19.35 38.68
CA ASP A 371 6.60 -20.66 38.18
C ASP A 371 8.11 -20.71 37.87
N THR A 372 8.85 -21.45 38.71
CA THR A 372 10.32 -21.58 38.67
C THR A 372 10.82 -22.75 37.83
N THR A 373 9.96 -23.47 37.11
CA THR A 373 10.43 -24.58 36.27
C THR A 373 11.27 -24.09 35.09
N VAL A 374 12.59 -24.18 35.26
CA VAL A 374 13.58 -24.02 34.20
C VAL A 374 13.42 -25.22 33.27
N ILE A 375 12.99 -24.98 32.02
CA ILE A 375 13.14 -25.97 30.96
C ILE A 375 14.62 -25.92 30.57
N GLU A 376 15.43 -26.68 31.28
CA GLU A 376 16.75 -27.04 30.79
C GLU A 376 16.54 -28.01 29.62
N ASN A 377 16.99 -27.57 28.44
CA ASN A 377 17.07 -28.34 27.20
C ASN A 377 15.74 -28.60 26.48
N LEU A 378 15.48 -27.75 25.48
CA LEU A 378 14.91 -28.20 24.21
C LEU A 378 15.91 -27.79 23.11
N PRO A 379 16.10 -28.63 22.08
CA PRO A 379 17.19 -28.52 21.10
C PRO A 379 17.26 -27.18 20.36
#